data_AF-A0A1V6B1H6-F1
#
_entry.id   AF-A0A1V6B1H6-F1
#
_cell.length_a   1.000
_cell.length_b   1.000
_cell.length_c   1.000
_cell.angle_alpha   90.00
_cell.angle_beta   90.00
_cell.angle_gamma   90.00
#
_symmetry.space_group_name_H-M   'P 1'
#
loop_
_entity.id
_entity.type
_entity.pdbx_description
1 polymer ?
#
loop_
_entity_poly.entity_id
_entity_poly.type
_entity_poly.pdbx_seq_one_letter_code
_entity_poly.pdbx_strand_id
1 'polypeptide(L)'
;MNELNLNERINDRLRRIANVLLINASFIDNPGLLNGKMGISIFFYRYGRYLDNKIYTDYAGELIDEIYEEIAINTPLNFASGLTGIGWGIEYLVKNKFVDADTDEALADIDNTVYRNMLNSPLLLESENDLFGYGHYCLSRLRGHENDDDNLNTLIKKEHLIYLTDECERLLVHKRYLEFNILQLSVATINSLLWFLLEINRLGLFPSKVRKVLKYLPDYISKGPAENKADLLILHKLTKSAAAQLTDPDLKYQYLSLAEHISEEINITKDSDDKRLADLQSLNLQKLVYGMDIQDELLKGDSFEKAFSIIDDEETWNRTLDGINKHNLGLTGLAGVGLLLLEAVSSFNNQFERNYRYASQPPGYQPLPTSPGGEEEESSEAKVPLLGDTGGGSKWGGARQQRS
;
A
#
# COMPACT_ATOMS: atom_id res chain seq x y z
N MET A 1 2.93 23.51 -22.61
CA MET A 1 2.12 23.82 -21.42
C MET A 1 3.13 24.16 -20.32
N ASN A 2 3.08 25.35 -19.70
CA ASN A 2 4.05 25.70 -18.66
C ASN A 2 3.74 24.88 -17.39
N GLU A 3 4.73 24.27 -16.75
CA GLU A 3 4.58 23.43 -15.54
C GLU A 3 3.85 24.16 -14.39
N LEU A 4 4.09 25.48 -14.25
CA LEU A 4 3.38 26.33 -13.28
C LEU A 4 1.85 26.31 -13.46
N ASN A 5 1.37 26.25 -14.70
CA ASN A 5 -0.07 26.17 -15.01
C ASN A 5 -0.64 24.77 -14.69
N LEU A 6 0.16 23.71 -14.88
CA LEU A 6 -0.27 22.34 -14.57
C LEU A 6 -0.46 22.14 -13.06
N ASN A 7 0.50 22.59 -12.24
CA ASN A 7 0.41 22.48 -10.79
C ASN A 7 -0.79 23.25 -10.22
N GLU A 8 -1.09 24.45 -10.74
CA GLU A 8 -2.27 25.21 -10.36
C GLU A 8 -3.57 24.45 -10.67
N ARG A 9 -3.68 23.84 -11.86
CA ARG A 9 -4.86 23.02 -12.24
C ARG A 9 -4.98 21.77 -11.38
N ILE A 10 -3.89 21.08 -11.08
CA ILE A 10 -3.90 19.91 -10.19
C ILE A 10 -4.38 20.31 -8.79
N ASN A 11 -3.89 21.44 -8.26
CA ASN A 11 -4.33 21.96 -6.96
C ASN A 11 -5.81 22.34 -6.94
N ASP A 12 -6.34 22.91 -8.03
CA ASP A 12 -7.77 23.17 -8.17
C ASP A 12 -8.59 21.87 -8.11
N ARG A 13 -8.17 20.84 -8.86
CA ARG A 13 -8.82 19.52 -8.82
C ARG A 13 -8.76 18.87 -7.46
N LEU A 14 -7.60 18.89 -6.80
CA LEU A 14 -7.43 18.36 -5.45
C LEU A 14 -8.40 19.03 -4.47
N ARG A 15 -8.54 20.35 -4.55
CA ARG A 15 -9.50 21.10 -3.71
C ARG A 15 -10.93 20.67 -3.98
N ARG A 16 -11.32 20.48 -5.23
CA ARG A 16 -12.67 20.01 -5.61
C ARG A 16 -12.95 18.59 -5.11
N ILE A 17 -11.97 17.69 -5.27
CA ILE A 17 -12.03 16.32 -4.73
C ILE A 17 -12.19 16.35 -3.21
N ALA A 18 -11.35 17.12 -2.51
CA ALA A 18 -11.41 17.24 -1.06
C ALA A 18 -12.78 17.78 -0.59
N ASN A 19 -13.34 18.78 -1.27
CA ASN A 19 -14.67 19.31 -0.93
C ASN A 19 -15.78 18.26 -1.09
N VAL A 20 -15.74 17.47 -2.16
CA VAL A 20 -16.70 16.37 -2.36
C VAL A 20 -16.57 15.34 -1.25
N LEU A 21 -15.34 14.90 -0.94
CA LEU A 21 -15.09 13.92 0.10
C LEU A 21 -15.52 14.42 1.49
N LEU A 22 -15.25 15.70 1.80
CA LEU A 22 -15.60 16.32 3.08
C LEU A 22 -17.12 16.33 3.34
N ILE A 23 -17.90 16.52 2.28
CA ILE A 23 -19.38 16.52 2.36
C ILE A 23 -19.92 15.08 2.48
N ASN A 24 -19.26 14.09 1.88
CA ASN A 24 -19.85 12.76 1.69
C ASN A 24 -19.28 11.66 2.60
N ALA A 25 -18.08 11.80 3.17
CA ALA A 25 -17.38 10.68 3.80
C ALA A 25 -18.06 10.17 5.07
N SER A 26 -18.70 11.04 5.87
CA SER A 26 -19.45 10.63 7.07
C SER A 26 -20.69 9.79 6.76
N PHE A 27 -21.18 9.79 5.51
CA PHE A 27 -22.34 9.00 5.06
C PHE A 27 -21.97 7.62 4.52
N ILE A 28 -20.68 7.24 4.57
CA ILE A 28 -20.22 5.94 4.09
C ILE A 28 -20.29 4.91 5.22
N ASP A 29 -21.16 3.91 5.09
CA ASP A 29 -21.30 2.84 6.10
C ASP A 29 -20.14 1.82 6.11
N ASN A 30 -19.15 1.99 5.24
CA ASN A 30 -18.03 1.07 5.10
C ASN A 30 -16.80 1.64 5.81
N PRO A 31 -16.35 1.06 6.93
CA PRO A 31 -15.15 1.52 7.62
C PRO A 31 -13.84 1.14 6.91
N GLY A 32 -13.90 0.22 5.93
CA GLY A 32 -12.73 -0.42 5.34
C GLY A 32 -11.85 0.46 4.44
N LEU A 33 -10.79 -0.17 3.92
CA LEU A 33 -9.69 0.52 3.24
C LEU A 33 -10.02 0.98 1.81
N LEU A 34 -10.41 0.06 0.94
CA LEU A 34 -10.47 0.33 -0.51
C LEU A 34 -11.67 1.20 -0.89
N ASN A 35 -12.83 0.94 -0.28
CA ASN A 35 -14.10 1.58 -0.62
C ASN A 35 -14.75 2.24 0.61
N GLY A 36 -13.95 2.58 1.62
CA GLY A 36 -14.46 3.02 2.91
C GLY A 36 -13.71 4.19 3.53
N LYS A 37 -14.10 4.53 4.76
CA LYS A 37 -13.61 5.68 5.52
C LYS A 37 -12.10 5.64 5.76
N MET A 38 -11.50 4.46 5.95
CA MET A 38 -10.05 4.35 6.15
C MET A 38 -9.26 4.88 4.94
N GLY A 39 -9.70 4.53 3.73
CA GLY A 39 -9.11 5.03 2.50
C GLY A 39 -9.19 6.55 2.33
N ILE A 40 -10.34 7.11 2.69
CA ILE A 40 -10.58 8.56 2.65
C ILE A 40 -9.73 9.28 3.71
N SER A 41 -9.60 8.69 4.89
CA SER A 41 -8.74 9.19 5.97
C SER A 41 -7.28 9.27 5.50
N ILE A 42 -6.78 8.23 4.84
CA ILE A 42 -5.43 8.24 4.24
C ILE A 42 -5.26 9.40 3.24
N PHE A 43 -6.27 9.66 2.40
CA PHE A 43 -6.25 10.81 1.50
C PHE A 43 -6.17 12.13 2.27
N PHE A 44 -7.05 12.36 3.26
CA PHE A 44 -7.07 13.62 4.01
C PHE A 44 -5.82 13.85 4.85
N TYR A 45 -5.24 12.81 5.45
CA TYR A 45 -3.95 12.92 6.12
C TYR A 45 -2.84 13.36 5.16
N ARG A 46 -2.75 12.75 3.96
CA ARG A 46 -1.76 13.17 2.95
C ARG A 46 -2.03 14.57 2.42
N TYR A 47 -3.29 14.90 2.14
CA TYR A 47 -3.70 16.20 1.61
C TYR A 47 -3.48 17.33 2.61
N GLY A 48 -3.85 17.12 3.87
CA GLY A 48 -3.59 18.05 4.98
C GLY A 48 -2.10 18.30 5.18
N ARG A 49 -1.28 17.25 5.16
CA ARG A 49 0.19 17.41 5.21
C ARG A 49 0.74 18.16 4.00
N TYR A 50 0.24 17.88 2.79
CA TYR A 50 0.65 18.58 1.57
C TYR A 50 0.37 20.09 1.63
N LEU A 51 -0.76 20.49 2.24
CA LEU A 51 -1.13 21.89 2.41
C LEU A 51 -0.64 22.54 3.72
N ASP A 52 0.01 21.78 4.60
CA ASP A 52 0.25 22.15 6.00
C ASP A 52 -1.02 22.69 6.71
N ASN A 53 -2.15 22.01 6.48
CA ASN A 53 -3.46 22.42 6.95
C ASN A 53 -4.07 21.40 7.91
N LYS A 54 -4.14 21.78 9.18
CA LYS A 54 -4.67 20.95 10.26
C LYS A 54 -6.13 20.59 10.13
N ILE A 55 -6.96 21.43 9.49
CA ILE A 55 -8.40 21.14 9.33
C ILE A 55 -8.61 19.80 8.63
N TYR A 56 -7.80 19.50 7.62
CA TYR A 56 -7.91 18.22 6.90
C TYR A 56 -7.35 17.05 7.71
N THR A 57 -6.30 17.26 8.51
CA THR A 57 -5.76 16.19 9.37
C THR A 57 -6.68 15.91 10.56
N ASP A 58 -7.31 16.94 11.11
CA ASP A 58 -8.27 16.82 12.22
C ASP A 58 -9.53 16.09 11.74
N TYR A 59 -10.05 16.44 10.56
CA TYR A 59 -11.15 15.70 9.93
C TYR A 59 -10.78 14.24 9.62
N ALA A 60 -9.54 13.98 9.18
CA ALA A 60 -9.08 12.61 9.01
C ALA A 60 -9.06 11.85 10.35
N GLY A 61 -8.72 12.52 11.46
CA GLY A 61 -8.82 11.98 12.82
C GLY A 61 -10.26 11.62 13.21
N GLU A 62 -11.22 12.51 12.95
CA GLU A 62 -12.64 12.25 13.19
C GLU A 62 -13.13 11.00 12.43
N LEU A 63 -12.72 10.83 11.17
CA LEU A 63 -13.04 9.63 10.41
C LEU A 63 -12.40 8.36 11.00
N ILE A 64 -11.22 8.44 11.61
CA ILE A 64 -10.62 7.31 12.33
C ILE A 64 -11.44 6.96 13.58
N ASP A 65 -11.89 7.96 14.33
CA ASP A 65 -12.75 7.73 15.51
C ASP A 65 -14.07 7.04 15.10
N GLU A 66 -14.72 7.52 14.03
CA GLU A 66 -15.92 6.89 13.47
C GLU A 66 -15.68 5.43 13.04
N ILE A 67 -14.53 5.13 12.43
CA ILE A 67 -14.16 3.76 12.06
C ILE A 67 -14.10 2.85 13.29
N TYR A 68 -13.50 3.33 14.39
CA TYR A 68 -13.45 2.55 15.64
C TYR A 68 -14.83 2.32 16.24
N GLU A 69 -15.74 3.29 16.14
CA GLU A 69 -17.14 3.15 16.58
C GLU A 69 -17.94 2.15 15.73
N GLU A 70 -17.60 2.02 14.45
CA GLU A 70 -18.27 1.11 13.50
C GLU A 70 -17.74 -0.33 13.52
N ILE A 71 -16.57 -0.59 14.11
CA ILE A 71 -16.04 -1.95 14.25
C ILE A 71 -16.98 -2.77 15.15
N ALA A 72 -17.51 -3.85 14.57
CA ALA A 72 -18.43 -4.76 15.22
C ALA A 72 -17.94 -6.22 15.09
N ILE A 73 -18.55 -7.13 15.84
CA ILE A 73 -18.21 -8.56 15.85
C ILE A 73 -18.31 -9.18 14.43
N ASN A 74 -19.18 -8.64 13.57
CA ASN A 74 -19.42 -9.12 12.22
C ASN A 74 -18.72 -8.28 11.14
N THR A 75 -17.82 -7.37 11.50
CA THR A 75 -17.02 -6.65 10.51
C THR A 75 -16.25 -7.66 9.65
N PRO A 76 -16.28 -7.55 8.31
CA PRO A 76 -15.55 -8.45 7.42
C PRO A 76 -14.06 -8.49 7.76
N LEU A 77 -13.38 -9.56 7.34
CA LEU A 77 -11.93 -9.70 7.57
C LEU A 77 -11.10 -9.41 6.33
N ASN A 78 -11.72 -9.35 5.14
CA ASN A 78 -11.04 -9.07 3.88
C ASN A 78 -10.32 -7.70 3.88
N PHE A 79 -9.35 -7.56 2.98
CA PHE A 79 -8.52 -6.35 2.91
C PHE A 79 -9.29 -5.11 2.42
N ALA A 80 -10.30 -5.31 1.58
CA ALA A 80 -10.98 -4.22 0.90
C ALA A 80 -11.91 -3.44 1.83
N SER A 81 -12.65 -4.16 2.67
CA SER A 81 -13.75 -3.63 3.49
C SER A 81 -13.63 -4.00 4.98
N GLY A 82 -12.63 -4.80 5.34
CA GLY A 82 -12.57 -5.46 6.64
C GLY A 82 -11.39 -5.10 7.52
N LEU A 83 -11.28 -5.82 8.63
CA LEU A 83 -10.32 -5.54 9.71
C LEU A 83 -8.86 -5.61 9.26
N THR A 84 -8.50 -6.50 8.32
CA THR A 84 -7.11 -6.56 7.83
C THR A 84 -6.72 -5.29 7.06
N GLY A 85 -7.65 -4.69 6.32
CA GLY A 85 -7.44 -3.41 5.64
C GLY A 85 -7.42 -2.22 6.59
N ILE A 86 -8.31 -2.22 7.59
CA ILE A 86 -8.36 -1.18 8.63
C ILE A 86 -7.05 -1.19 9.44
N GLY A 87 -6.65 -2.35 9.95
CA GLY A 87 -5.42 -2.49 10.73
C GLY A 87 -4.16 -2.16 9.92
N TRP A 88 -4.11 -2.55 8.63
CA TRP A 88 -3.03 -2.12 7.73
C TRP A 88 -3.02 -0.60 7.53
N GLY A 89 -4.20 0.02 7.45
CA GLY A 89 -4.35 1.48 7.35
C GLY A 89 -3.80 2.21 8.57
N ILE A 90 -4.10 1.74 9.79
CA ILE A 90 -3.55 2.31 11.03
C ILE A 90 -2.02 2.18 11.07
N GLU A 91 -1.48 1.01 10.75
CA GLU A 91 -0.03 0.80 10.60
C GLU A 91 0.59 1.77 9.59
N TYR A 92 -0.07 1.97 8.45
CA TYR A 92 0.37 2.94 7.46
C TYR A 92 0.38 4.37 8.03
N LEU A 93 -0.66 4.78 8.76
CA LEU A 93 -0.76 6.12 9.33
C LEU A 93 0.34 6.38 10.38
N VAL A 94 0.57 5.42 11.28
CA VAL A 94 1.61 5.52 12.31
C VAL A 94 3.00 5.50 11.70
N LYS A 95 3.28 4.57 10.77
CA LYS A 95 4.56 4.50 10.05
C LYS A 95 4.91 5.82 9.35
N ASN A 96 3.92 6.47 8.76
CA ASN A 96 4.10 7.75 8.07
C ASN A 96 3.96 8.97 8.99
N LYS A 97 3.93 8.78 10.32
CA LYS A 97 3.84 9.85 11.34
C LYS A 97 2.62 10.75 11.17
N PHE A 98 1.53 10.22 10.62
CA PHE A 98 0.25 10.93 10.57
C PHE A 98 -0.47 10.85 11.91
N VAL A 99 -0.32 9.71 12.59
CA VAL A 99 -0.87 9.42 13.91
C VAL A 99 0.26 8.97 14.82
N ASP A 100 0.24 9.40 16.09
CA ASP A 100 1.13 8.91 17.14
C ASP A 100 0.34 7.98 18.05
N ALA A 101 0.57 6.68 17.93
CA ALA A 101 -0.16 5.64 18.66
C ALA A 101 0.73 4.42 18.91
N ASP A 102 0.53 3.77 20.06
CA ASP A 102 1.04 2.42 20.28
C ASP A 102 0.15 1.43 19.52
N THR A 103 0.63 0.96 18.38
CA THR A 103 -0.11 0.03 17.52
C THR A 103 -0.30 -1.35 18.15
N ASP A 104 0.54 -1.76 19.12
CA ASP A 104 0.34 -3.03 19.81
C ASP A 104 -0.87 -2.97 20.75
N GLU A 105 -1.15 -1.79 21.34
CA GLU A 105 -2.39 -1.55 22.10
C GLU A 105 -3.58 -1.30 21.16
N ALA A 106 -3.45 -0.37 20.21
CA ALA A 106 -4.54 0.10 19.36
C ALA A 106 -5.10 -0.96 18.41
N LEU A 107 -4.33 -2.00 18.10
CA LEU A 107 -4.73 -3.09 17.19
C LEU A 107 -4.93 -4.43 17.90
N ALA A 108 -4.86 -4.49 19.23
CA ALA A 108 -4.93 -5.76 19.98
C ALA A 108 -6.22 -6.57 19.68
N ASP A 109 -7.38 -5.90 19.59
CA ASP A 109 -8.65 -6.57 19.28
C ASP A 109 -8.73 -7.05 17.83
N ILE A 110 -8.13 -6.30 16.90
CA ILE A 110 -7.99 -6.71 15.50
C ILE A 110 -7.05 -7.91 15.42
N ASP A 111 -5.88 -7.86 16.08
CA ASP A 111 -4.90 -8.95 16.15
C ASP A 111 -5.55 -10.25 16.65
N ASN A 112 -6.32 -10.16 17.74
CA ASN A 112 -7.06 -11.30 18.30
C ASN A 112 -8.10 -11.87 17.33
N THR A 113 -8.85 -11.00 16.65
CA THR A 113 -9.92 -11.43 15.73
C THR A 113 -9.33 -12.07 14.47
N VAL A 114 -8.30 -11.46 13.90
CA VAL A 114 -7.56 -11.99 12.75
C VAL A 114 -6.96 -13.35 13.08
N TYR A 115 -6.27 -13.49 14.23
CA TYR A 115 -5.68 -14.76 14.65
C TYR A 115 -6.73 -15.86 14.85
N ARG A 116 -7.83 -15.56 15.56
CA ARG A 116 -8.92 -16.52 15.74
C ARG A 116 -9.51 -16.97 14.41
N ASN A 117 -9.68 -16.07 13.46
CA ASN A 117 -10.20 -16.46 12.15
C ASN A 117 -9.19 -17.30 11.37
N MET A 118 -7.90 -16.96 11.40
CA MET A 118 -6.85 -17.75 10.73
C MET A 118 -6.89 -19.22 11.14
N LEU A 119 -7.11 -19.52 12.43
CA LEU A 119 -7.16 -20.88 12.95
C LEU A 119 -8.46 -21.63 12.63
N ASN A 120 -9.58 -20.91 12.51
CA ASN A 120 -10.91 -21.52 12.41
C ASN A 120 -11.49 -21.49 11.00
N SER A 121 -11.04 -20.58 10.15
CA SER A 121 -11.55 -20.44 8.80
C SER A 121 -10.96 -21.51 7.89
N PRO A 122 -11.79 -22.17 7.07
CA PRO A 122 -11.28 -23.15 6.12
C PRO A 122 -10.62 -22.49 4.90
N LEU A 123 -10.87 -21.20 4.65
CA LEU A 123 -10.27 -20.44 3.55
C LEU A 123 -10.12 -18.97 3.95
N LEU A 124 -9.00 -18.34 3.61
CA LEU A 124 -8.72 -16.94 3.92
C LEU A 124 -8.99 -15.97 2.75
N LEU A 125 -9.73 -16.44 1.75
CA LEU A 125 -10.22 -15.67 0.61
C LEU A 125 -11.74 -15.87 0.53
N GLU A 126 -12.49 -14.79 0.31
CA GLU A 126 -13.94 -14.79 0.13
C GLU A 126 -14.32 -14.79 -1.36
N SER A 127 -13.45 -14.25 -2.24
CA SER A 127 -13.66 -14.18 -3.69
C SER A 127 -12.38 -14.40 -4.51
N GLU A 128 -12.53 -14.58 -5.83
CA GLU A 128 -11.40 -14.65 -6.77
C GLU A 128 -10.56 -13.36 -6.85
N ASN A 129 -11.13 -12.22 -6.45
CA ASN A 129 -10.53 -10.89 -6.55
C ASN A 129 -9.97 -10.37 -5.23
N ASP A 130 -10.02 -11.17 -4.17
CA ASP A 130 -9.54 -10.79 -2.86
C ASP A 130 -8.02 -10.73 -2.82
N LEU A 131 -7.47 -9.58 -2.40
CA LEU A 131 -6.09 -9.51 -1.99
C LEU A 131 -5.86 -10.40 -0.76
N PHE A 132 -4.66 -10.98 -0.65
CA PHE A 132 -4.24 -11.77 0.50
C PHE A 132 -4.01 -10.90 1.75
N GLY A 133 -5.11 -10.35 2.28
CA GLY A 133 -5.14 -9.29 3.30
C GLY A 133 -4.51 -9.69 4.62
N TYR A 134 -4.68 -10.95 5.03
CA TYR A 134 -4.01 -11.51 6.20
C TYR A 134 -2.49 -11.37 6.09
N GLY A 135 -1.93 -11.69 4.92
CA GLY A 135 -0.50 -11.52 4.65
C GLY A 135 -0.05 -10.08 4.75
N HIS A 136 -0.80 -9.16 4.13
CA HIS A 136 -0.52 -7.72 4.21
C HIS A 136 -0.53 -7.18 5.63
N TYR A 137 -1.56 -7.54 6.40
CA TYR A 137 -1.72 -7.10 7.77
C TYR A 137 -0.64 -7.69 8.69
N CYS A 138 -0.44 -9.01 8.68
CA CYS A 138 0.56 -9.63 9.55
C CYS A 138 1.98 -9.16 9.20
N LEU A 139 2.30 -8.91 7.93
CA LEU A 139 3.58 -8.31 7.54
C LEU A 139 3.70 -6.87 8.05
N SER A 140 2.64 -6.05 8.01
CA SER A 140 2.71 -4.69 8.54
C SER A 140 2.97 -4.67 10.04
N ARG A 141 2.36 -5.60 10.80
CA ARG A 141 2.56 -5.71 12.26
C ARG A 141 3.97 -6.11 12.69
N LEU A 142 4.76 -6.72 11.80
CA LEU A 142 6.16 -7.12 12.07
C LEU A 142 7.17 -6.03 11.72
N ARG A 143 6.79 -5.02 10.93
CA ARG A 143 7.71 -3.98 10.44
C ARG A 143 8.40 -3.26 11.60
N GLY A 144 9.69 -3.00 11.44
CA GLY A 144 10.50 -2.35 12.48
C GLY A 144 11.01 -3.28 13.58
N HIS A 145 10.44 -4.49 13.71
CA HIS A 145 10.79 -5.49 14.72
C HIS A 145 11.29 -6.80 14.08
N GLU A 146 11.65 -6.78 12.79
CA GLU A 146 11.99 -7.98 12.01
C GLU A 146 13.12 -8.82 12.60
N ASN A 147 14.07 -8.19 13.30
CA ASN A 147 15.26 -8.82 13.87
C ASN A 147 15.20 -8.98 15.41
N ASP A 148 14.07 -8.67 16.03
CA ASP A 148 13.90 -8.72 17.49
C ASP A 148 13.44 -10.12 17.95
N ASP A 149 14.33 -11.09 17.80
CA ASP A 149 14.05 -12.51 18.09
C ASP A 149 13.94 -12.84 19.59
N ASP A 150 14.31 -11.91 20.47
CA ASP A 150 14.17 -12.06 21.92
C ASP A 150 12.77 -11.64 22.42
N ASN A 151 11.99 -10.96 21.57
CA ASN A 151 10.67 -10.46 21.90
C ASN A 151 9.57 -11.48 21.57
N LEU A 152 8.80 -11.89 22.58
CA LEU A 152 7.72 -12.85 22.41
C LEU A 152 6.64 -12.40 21.40
N ASN A 153 6.27 -11.13 21.38
CA ASN A 153 5.28 -10.61 20.43
C ASN A 153 5.82 -10.70 19.00
N THR A 154 7.10 -10.41 18.79
CA THR A 154 7.77 -10.59 17.50
C THR A 154 7.75 -12.05 17.05
N LEU A 155 8.05 -12.99 17.96
CA LEU A 155 8.03 -14.41 17.66
C LEU A 155 6.62 -14.91 17.29
N ILE A 156 5.58 -14.45 18.01
CA ILE A 156 4.18 -14.76 17.69
C ILE A 156 3.80 -14.21 16.31
N LYS A 157 4.19 -12.97 16.00
CA LYS A 157 3.97 -12.36 14.67
C LYS A 157 4.66 -13.19 13.57
N LYS A 158 5.89 -13.69 13.80
CA LYS A 158 6.59 -14.59 12.87
C LYS A 158 5.90 -15.94 12.72
N GLU A 159 5.35 -16.50 13.79
CA GLU A 159 4.54 -17.73 13.76
C GLU A 159 3.30 -17.55 12.86
N HIS A 160 2.59 -16.43 12.97
CA HIS A 160 1.45 -16.12 12.10
C HIS A 160 1.85 -16.09 10.62
N LEU A 161 3.01 -15.51 10.29
CA LEU A 161 3.53 -15.48 8.92
C LEU A 161 3.89 -16.87 8.40
N ILE A 162 4.43 -17.75 9.26
CA ILE A 162 4.70 -19.15 8.93
C ILE A 162 3.37 -19.87 8.61
N TYR A 163 2.34 -19.68 9.43
CA TYR A 163 1.00 -20.23 9.16
C TYR A 163 0.44 -19.74 7.82
N LEU A 164 0.55 -18.44 7.53
CA LEU A 164 0.09 -17.88 6.27
C LEU A 164 0.87 -18.41 5.06
N THR A 165 2.14 -18.77 5.24
CA THR A 165 2.94 -19.44 4.21
C THR A 165 2.40 -20.85 3.91
N ASP A 166 1.94 -21.58 4.94
CA ASP A 166 1.24 -22.85 4.75
C ASP A 166 -0.14 -22.65 4.08
N GLU A 167 -0.85 -21.56 4.38
CA GLU A 167 -2.09 -21.22 3.65
C GLU A 167 -1.82 -20.92 2.16
N CYS A 168 -0.73 -20.25 1.82
CA CYS A 168 -0.33 -20.09 0.42
C CYS A 168 -0.09 -21.45 -0.26
N GLU A 169 0.47 -22.44 0.44
CA GLU A 169 0.60 -23.80 -0.09
C GLU A 169 -0.77 -24.45 -0.32
N ARG A 170 -1.70 -24.35 0.64
CA ARG A 170 -3.07 -24.87 0.49
C ARG A 170 -3.78 -24.23 -0.70
N LEU A 171 -3.63 -22.92 -0.88
CA LEU A 171 -4.20 -22.18 -2.00
C LEU A 171 -3.58 -22.59 -3.33
N LEU A 172 -2.25 -22.54 -3.46
CA LEU A 172 -1.57 -22.60 -4.76
C LEU A 172 -1.13 -24.01 -5.16
N VAL A 173 -0.80 -24.86 -4.21
CA VAL A 173 -0.35 -26.24 -4.49
C VAL A 173 -1.53 -27.19 -4.48
N HIS A 174 -2.40 -27.06 -3.46
CA HIS A 174 -3.54 -27.95 -3.28
C HIS A 174 -4.83 -27.43 -3.93
N LYS A 175 -4.81 -26.20 -4.47
CA LYS A 175 -5.96 -25.57 -5.13
C LYS A 175 -7.21 -25.54 -4.27
N ARG A 176 -7.03 -25.38 -2.95
CA ARG A 176 -8.11 -25.47 -1.96
C ARG A 176 -9.25 -24.49 -2.23
N TYR A 177 -8.97 -23.36 -2.87
CA TYR A 177 -9.98 -22.37 -3.28
C TYR A 177 -11.08 -22.97 -4.20
N LEU A 178 -10.77 -24.04 -4.97
CA LEU A 178 -11.77 -24.75 -5.79
C LEU A 178 -12.87 -25.41 -4.94
N GLU A 179 -12.55 -25.83 -3.71
CA GLU A 179 -13.51 -26.43 -2.78
C GLU A 179 -14.55 -25.41 -2.29
N PHE A 180 -14.28 -24.11 -2.45
CA PHE A 180 -15.11 -22.99 -2.02
C PHE A 180 -15.72 -22.22 -3.19
N ASN A 181 -15.86 -22.86 -4.36
CA ASN A 181 -16.45 -22.30 -5.58
C ASN A 181 -15.70 -21.12 -6.20
N ILE A 182 -14.44 -20.90 -5.82
CA ILE A 182 -13.55 -19.98 -6.54
C ILE A 182 -12.93 -20.78 -7.69
N LEU A 183 -13.26 -20.45 -8.94
CA LEU A 183 -12.81 -21.24 -10.10
C LEU A 183 -11.37 -20.90 -10.52
N GLN A 184 -10.98 -19.66 -10.35
CA GLN A 184 -9.67 -19.11 -10.69
C GLN A 184 -9.32 -17.98 -9.73
N LEU A 185 -8.04 -17.61 -9.64
CA LEU A 185 -7.58 -16.45 -8.89
C LEU A 185 -7.27 -15.34 -9.89
N SER A 186 -7.66 -14.11 -9.58
CA SER A 186 -7.30 -12.95 -10.40
C SER A 186 -5.79 -12.65 -10.36
N VAL A 187 -5.29 -11.88 -11.32
CA VAL A 187 -3.92 -11.36 -11.33
C VAL A 187 -3.69 -10.48 -10.10
N ALA A 188 -4.67 -9.68 -9.67
CA ALA A 188 -4.57 -8.92 -8.42
C ALA A 188 -4.33 -9.85 -7.19
N THR A 189 -5.06 -10.96 -7.09
CA THR A 189 -4.89 -11.96 -6.03
C THR A 189 -3.52 -12.64 -6.13
N ILE A 190 -3.10 -13.03 -7.34
CA ILE A 190 -1.78 -13.62 -7.60
C ILE A 190 -0.66 -12.65 -7.24
N ASN A 191 -0.80 -11.37 -7.58
CA ASN A 191 0.14 -10.31 -7.21
C ASN A 191 0.31 -10.23 -5.69
N SER A 192 -0.80 -10.24 -4.94
CA SER A 192 -0.73 -10.16 -3.48
C SER A 192 -0.08 -11.38 -2.83
N LEU A 193 -0.36 -12.58 -3.34
CA LEU A 193 0.26 -13.83 -2.88
C LEU A 193 1.74 -13.88 -3.22
N LEU A 194 2.12 -13.51 -4.45
CA LEU A 194 3.52 -13.48 -4.87
C LEU A 194 4.30 -12.42 -4.08
N TRP A 195 3.77 -11.22 -3.91
CA TRP A 195 4.39 -10.19 -3.09
C TRP A 195 4.60 -10.66 -1.65
N PHE A 196 3.57 -11.27 -1.03
CA PHE A 196 3.70 -11.85 0.31
C PHE A 196 4.83 -12.88 0.37
N LEU A 197 4.87 -13.85 -0.55
CA LEU A 197 5.91 -14.87 -0.57
C LEU A 197 7.33 -14.30 -0.75
N LEU A 198 7.48 -13.23 -1.53
CA LEU A 198 8.77 -12.54 -1.68
C LEU A 198 9.18 -11.82 -0.39
N GLU A 199 8.25 -11.22 0.33
CA GLU A 199 8.55 -10.63 1.65
C GLU A 199 8.90 -11.69 2.69
N ILE A 200 8.20 -12.83 2.72
CA ILE A 200 8.56 -13.96 3.59
C ILE A 200 9.96 -14.49 3.25
N ASN A 201 10.30 -14.59 1.96
CA ASN A 201 11.63 -14.98 1.52
C ASN A 201 12.70 -13.98 1.97
N ARG A 202 12.43 -12.67 1.86
CA ARG A 202 13.32 -11.59 2.34
C ARG A 202 13.58 -11.70 3.83
N LEU A 203 12.56 -12.03 4.62
CA LEU A 203 12.67 -12.24 6.07
C LEU A 203 13.38 -13.57 6.44
N GLY A 204 13.67 -14.43 5.47
CA GLY A 204 14.27 -15.75 5.74
C GLY A 204 13.34 -16.71 6.48
N LEU A 205 12.03 -16.42 6.50
CA LEU A 205 11.04 -17.23 7.20
C LEU A 205 10.61 -18.41 6.32
N PHE A 206 10.66 -19.61 6.88
CA PHE A 206 10.30 -20.87 6.22
C PHE A 206 10.80 -21.04 4.76
N PRO A 207 12.11 -20.85 4.45
CA PRO A 207 12.57 -20.71 3.06
C PRO A 207 12.31 -21.92 2.17
N SER A 208 12.32 -23.13 2.73
CA SER A 208 12.01 -24.36 2.00
C SER A 208 10.56 -24.41 1.51
N LYS A 209 9.62 -23.92 2.33
CA LYS A 209 8.20 -23.84 2.00
C LYS A 209 7.96 -22.77 0.95
N VAL A 210 8.52 -21.58 1.12
CA VAL A 210 8.41 -20.50 0.13
C VAL A 210 8.90 -20.95 -1.24
N ARG A 211 10.10 -21.57 -1.31
CA ARG A 211 10.62 -22.13 -2.57
C ARG A 211 9.72 -23.19 -3.18
N LYS A 212 9.06 -24.02 -2.36
CA LYS A 212 8.08 -25.00 -2.85
C LYS A 212 6.89 -24.30 -3.49
N VAL A 213 6.30 -23.30 -2.82
CA VAL A 213 5.11 -22.60 -3.31
C VAL A 213 5.41 -21.80 -4.59
N LEU A 214 6.57 -21.13 -4.65
CA LEU A 214 7.02 -20.40 -5.85
C LEU A 214 7.13 -21.30 -7.10
N LYS A 215 7.33 -22.61 -6.96
CA LYS A 215 7.34 -23.54 -8.11
C LYS A 215 6.00 -23.67 -8.82
N TYR A 216 4.89 -23.38 -8.14
CA TYR A 216 3.54 -23.56 -8.67
C TYR A 216 2.95 -22.28 -9.26
N LEU A 217 3.43 -21.09 -8.84
CA LEU A 217 2.91 -19.82 -9.34
C LEU A 217 3.00 -19.61 -10.86
N PRO A 218 4.05 -20.09 -11.58
CA PRO A 218 4.09 -20.02 -13.03
C PRO A 218 2.84 -20.58 -13.75
N ASP A 219 2.22 -21.63 -13.21
CA ASP A 219 1.02 -22.23 -13.79
C ASP A 219 -0.23 -21.33 -13.69
N TYR A 220 -0.25 -20.43 -12.71
CA TYR A 220 -1.32 -19.46 -12.53
C TYR A 220 -1.13 -18.27 -13.46
N ILE A 221 0.10 -17.80 -13.58
CA ILE A 221 0.48 -16.67 -14.43
C ILE A 221 0.25 -16.99 -15.92
N SER A 222 0.64 -18.19 -16.36
CA SER A 222 0.51 -18.62 -17.77
C SER A 222 -0.92 -18.89 -18.23
N LYS A 223 -1.89 -19.04 -17.31
CA LYS A 223 -3.30 -19.33 -17.60
C LYS A 223 -4.21 -18.12 -17.38
N GLY A 224 -3.67 -17.02 -16.84
CA GLY A 224 -4.44 -15.81 -16.54
C GLY A 224 -4.75 -15.04 -17.83
N PRO A 225 -6.01 -14.58 -18.04
CA PRO A 225 -6.34 -13.64 -19.10
C PRO A 225 -5.83 -12.21 -18.78
N ALA A 226 -5.85 -11.36 -19.82
CA ALA A 226 -5.54 -9.93 -19.76
C ALA A 226 -6.42 -9.19 -18.73
N GLU A 227 -5.89 -9.00 -17.52
CA GLU A 227 -6.44 -8.06 -16.54
C GLU A 227 -6.05 -6.62 -16.87
N ASN A 228 -6.40 -5.67 -16.00
CA ASN A 228 -6.03 -4.27 -16.20
C ASN A 228 -4.50 -4.13 -16.31
N LYS A 229 -4.05 -3.07 -16.98
CA LYS A 229 -2.63 -2.89 -17.30
C LYS A 229 -1.79 -2.69 -16.04
N ALA A 230 -2.38 -2.13 -14.98
CA ALA A 230 -1.72 -1.94 -13.69
C ALA A 230 -1.33 -3.28 -13.05
N ASP A 231 -2.25 -4.25 -13.01
CA ASP A 231 -2.02 -5.59 -12.47
C ASP A 231 -0.94 -6.32 -13.25
N LEU A 232 -0.91 -6.20 -14.58
CA LEU A 232 0.15 -6.78 -15.41
C LEU A 232 1.51 -6.12 -15.16
N LEU A 233 1.57 -4.80 -14.98
CA LEU A 233 2.81 -4.09 -14.65
C LEU A 233 3.38 -4.54 -13.31
N ILE A 234 2.53 -4.71 -12.30
CA ILE A 234 2.93 -5.24 -11.00
C ILE A 234 3.37 -6.69 -11.12
N LEU A 235 2.63 -7.52 -11.84
CA LEU A 235 2.98 -8.92 -12.04
C LEU A 235 4.34 -9.06 -12.72
N HIS A 236 4.61 -8.26 -13.76
CA HIS A 236 5.90 -8.23 -14.44
C HIS A 236 7.04 -7.91 -13.46
N LYS A 237 6.88 -6.89 -12.60
CA LYS A 237 7.89 -6.52 -11.60
C LYS A 237 8.10 -7.59 -10.54
N LEU A 238 7.03 -8.17 -10.02
CA LEU A 238 7.10 -9.25 -9.04
C LEU A 238 7.74 -10.50 -9.63
N THR A 239 7.43 -10.84 -10.88
CA THR A 239 8.00 -11.98 -11.60
C THR A 239 9.51 -11.81 -11.80
N LYS A 240 9.99 -10.62 -12.18
CA LYS A 240 11.44 -10.32 -12.24
C LYS A 240 12.10 -10.38 -10.88
N SER A 241 11.44 -9.87 -9.84
CA SER A 241 11.93 -9.90 -8.46
C SER A 241 12.06 -11.33 -7.95
N ALA A 242 11.10 -12.19 -8.27
CA ALA A 242 11.17 -13.63 -7.99
C ALA A 242 12.35 -14.28 -8.71
N ALA A 243 12.50 -14.06 -10.03
CA ALA A 243 13.62 -14.60 -10.80
C ALA A 243 15.00 -14.20 -10.24
N ALA A 244 15.13 -13.00 -9.69
CA ALA A 244 16.37 -12.51 -9.07
C ALA A 244 16.72 -13.24 -7.77
N GLN A 245 15.70 -13.74 -7.04
CA GLN A 245 15.88 -14.41 -5.74
C GLN A 245 15.98 -15.94 -5.84
N LEU A 246 15.63 -16.52 -6.99
CA LEU A 246 15.65 -17.97 -7.21
C LEU A 246 17.06 -18.49 -7.50
N THR A 247 17.42 -19.59 -6.82
CA THR A 247 18.68 -20.32 -7.03
C THR A 247 18.56 -21.45 -8.06
N ASP A 248 17.34 -21.96 -8.29
CA ASP A 248 17.03 -23.02 -9.25
C ASP A 248 17.07 -22.45 -10.68
N PRO A 249 18.01 -22.88 -11.55
CA PRO A 249 18.18 -22.31 -12.88
C PRO A 249 16.96 -22.49 -13.79
N ASP A 250 16.30 -23.64 -13.71
CA ASP A 250 15.15 -23.96 -14.56
C ASP A 250 13.95 -23.12 -14.17
N LEU A 251 13.68 -23.01 -12.86
CA LEU A 251 12.59 -22.17 -12.37
C LEU A 251 12.87 -20.69 -12.63
N LYS A 252 14.12 -20.25 -12.47
CA LYS A 252 14.53 -18.88 -12.82
C LYS A 252 14.27 -18.57 -14.30
N TYR A 253 14.62 -19.49 -15.19
CA TYR A 253 14.33 -19.35 -16.62
C TYR A 253 12.82 -19.26 -16.89
N GLN A 254 12.01 -20.08 -16.23
CA GLN A 254 10.54 -20.01 -16.36
C GLN A 254 9.99 -18.64 -15.96
N TYR A 255 10.41 -18.09 -14.82
CA TYR A 255 9.99 -16.75 -14.41
C TYR A 255 10.45 -15.65 -15.37
N LEU A 256 11.68 -15.73 -15.90
CA LEU A 256 12.16 -14.77 -16.90
C LEU A 256 11.34 -14.83 -18.19
N SER A 257 11.03 -16.05 -18.67
CA SER A 257 10.18 -16.24 -19.85
C SER A 257 8.76 -15.72 -19.64
N LEU A 258 8.18 -15.93 -18.44
CA LEU A 258 6.89 -15.34 -18.09
C LEU A 258 6.95 -13.80 -18.08
N ALA A 259 8.02 -13.23 -17.52
CA ALA A 259 8.18 -11.77 -17.51
C ALA A 259 8.26 -11.19 -18.94
N GLU A 260 8.93 -11.87 -19.87
CA GLU A 260 8.95 -11.48 -21.28
C GLU A 260 7.54 -11.54 -21.89
N HIS A 261 6.79 -12.62 -21.66
CA HIS A 261 5.42 -12.76 -22.15
C HIS A 261 4.48 -11.66 -21.61
N ILE A 262 4.53 -11.39 -20.30
CA ILE A 262 3.75 -10.31 -19.68
C ILE A 262 4.14 -8.96 -20.29
N SER A 263 5.43 -8.72 -20.54
CA SER A 263 5.87 -7.48 -21.19
C SER A 263 5.32 -7.32 -22.61
N GLU A 264 5.17 -8.40 -23.37
CA GLU A 264 4.52 -8.38 -24.68
C GLU A 264 3.02 -8.07 -24.55
N GLU A 265 2.34 -8.67 -23.59
CA GLU A 265 0.91 -8.44 -23.32
C GLU A 265 0.61 -6.99 -22.92
N ILE A 266 1.46 -6.39 -22.07
CA ILE A 266 1.38 -4.97 -21.71
C ILE A 266 1.46 -4.07 -22.95
N ASN A 267 2.32 -4.41 -23.92
CA ASN A 267 2.48 -3.63 -25.15
C ASN A 267 1.30 -3.78 -26.13
N ILE A 268 0.61 -4.93 -26.10
CA ILE A 268 -0.57 -5.20 -26.95
C ILE A 268 -1.83 -4.57 -26.37
N THR A 269 -1.90 -4.39 -25.05
CA THR A 269 -3.04 -3.84 -24.35
C THR A 269 -3.28 -2.39 -24.80
N LYS A 270 -4.36 -2.17 -25.55
CA LYS A 270 -4.72 -0.84 -26.08
C LYS A 270 -5.18 0.07 -24.95
N ASP A 271 -4.45 1.18 -24.78
CA ASP A 271 -4.82 2.29 -23.91
C ASP A 271 -5.96 3.10 -24.55
N SER A 272 -7.22 2.73 -24.29
CA SER A 272 -8.31 3.70 -24.41
C SER A 272 -8.16 4.75 -23.30
N ASP A 273 -8.55 6.00 -23.55
CA ASP A 273 -8.48 7.09 -22.57
C ASP A 273 -9.15 6.72 -21.24
N ASP A 274 -10.35 6.12 -21.30
CA ASP A 274 -11.10 5.68 -20.10
C ASP A 274 -10.36 4.62 -19.25
N LYS A 275 -9.49 3.82 -19.87
CA LYS A 275 -8.70 2.81 -19.15
C LYS A 275 -7.43 3.40 -18.55
N ARG A 276 -6.83 4.41 -19.18
CA ARG A 276 -5.60 5.06 -18.70
C ARG A 276 -5.73 5.60 -17.28
N LEU A 277 -6.83 6.30 -17.00
CA LEU A 277 -7.08 6.86 -15.68
C LEU A 277 -7.22 5.74 -14.63
N ALA A 278 -8.04 4.72 -14.93
CA ALA A 278 -8.25 3.58 -14.05
C ALA A 278 -6.94 2.81 -13.80
N ASP A 279 -6.13 2.60 -14.84
CA ASP A 279 -4.83 1.93 -14.73
C ASP A 279 -3.86 2.72 -13.85
N LEU A 280 -3.73 4.04 -14.05
CA LEU A 280 -2.85 4.87 -13.22
C LEU A 280 -3.33 4.93 -11.76
N GLN A 281 -4.64 5.00 -11.55
CA GLN A 281 -5.21 4.96 -10.22
C GLN A 281 -4.92 3.63 -9.52
N SER A 282 -5.18 2.50 -10.19
CA SER A 282 -4.89 1.16 -9.68
C SER A 282 -3.40 0.97 -9.41
N LEU A 283 -2.55 1.47 -10.31
CA LEU A 283 -1.10 1.41 -10.15
C LEU A 283 -0.66 2.20 -8.90
N ASN A 284 -1.18 3.42 -8.70
CA ASN A 284 -0.87 4.22 -7.52
C ASN A 284 -1.40 3.59 -6.22
N LEU A 285 -2.58 2.94 -6.25
CA LEU A 285 -3.08 2.16 -5.13
C LEU A 285 -2.16 0.97 -4.81
N GLN A 286 -1.71 0.24 -5.82
CA GLN A 286 -0.82 -0.89 -5.64
C GLN A 286 0.56 -0.45 -5.14
N LYS A 287 1.06 0.72 -5.54
CA LYS A 287 2.24 1.37 -4.94
C LYS A 287 2.07 1.57 -3.44
N LEU A 288 0.92 2.13 -3.05
CA LEU A 288 0.58 2.41 -1.66
C LEU A 288 0.57 1.11 -0.83
N VAL A 289 -0.06 0.06 -1.35
CA VAL A 289 -0.24 -1.22 -0.65
C VAL A 289 1.05 -2.05 -0.58
N TYR A 290 1.76 -2.21 -1.70
CA TYR A 290 2.96 -3.05 -1.80
C TYR A 290 4.25 -2.33 -1.39
N GLY A 291 4.26 -0.99 -1.38
CA GLY A 291 5.47 -0.19 -1.10
C GLY A 291 6.56 -0.35 -2.17
N MET A 292 6.21 -0.79 -3.37
CA MET A 292 7.15 -0.97 -4.48
C MET A 292 7.39 0.33 -5.24
N ASP A 293 8.63 0.56 -5.67
CA ASP A 293 8.92 1.72 -6.52
C ASP A 293 8.45 1.47 -7.96
N ILE A 294 7.46 2.26 -8.35
CA ILE A 294 6.83 2.24 -9.66
C ILE A 294 6.69 3.65 -10.27
N GLN A 295 7.45 4.62 -9.76
CA GLN A 295 7.42 6.01 -10.25
C GLN A 295 7.69 6.09 -11.76
N ASP A 296 8.66 5.30 -12.25
CA ASP A 296 9.04 5.28 -13.67
C ASP A 296 7.90 4.86 -14.61
N GLU A 297 6.94 4.05 -14.14
CA GLU A 297 5.79 3.63 -14.96
C GLU A 297 4.62 4.62 -14.84
N LEU A 298 4.44 5.25 -13.67
CA LEU A 298 3.41 6.27 -13.45
C LEU A 298 3.67 7.55 -14.26
N LEU A 299 4.94 7.96 -14.39
CA LEU A 299 5.36 9.20 -15.05
C LEU A 299 5.96 8.97 -16.44
N LYS A 300 5.74 7.78 -17.01
CA LYS A 300 6.32 7.42 -18.30
C LYS A 300 5.66 8.18 -19.45
N GLY A 301 6.45 8.93 -20.20
CA GLY A 301 5.98 9.66 -21.38
C GLY A 301 4.98 10.74 -21.00
N ASP A 302 3.83 10.76 -21.69
CA ASP A 302 2.73 11.71 -21.48
C ASP A 302 1.50 11.07 -20.79
N SER A 303 1.70 9.92 -20.12
CA SER A 303 0.63 9.10 -19.56
C SER A 303 -0.16 9.86 -18.48
N PHE A 304 0.55 10.50 -17.55
CA PHE A 304 -0.07 11.29 -16.50
C PHE A 304 -0.78 12.53 -17.07
N GLU A 305 -0.17 13.27 -17.99
CA GLU A 305 -0.77 14.46 -18.59
C GLU A 305 -2.07 14.11 -19.34
N LYS A 306 -2.10 12.98 -20.05
CA LYS A 306 -3.31 12.46 -20.70
C LYS A 306 -4.37 12.10 -19.67
N ALA A 307 -4.03 11.36 -18.63
CA ALA A 307 -5.00 11.03 -17.57
C ALA A 307 -5.49 12.28 -16.85
N PHE A 308 -4.62 13.25 -16.59
CA PHE A 308 -4.99 14.52 -16.00
C PHE A 308 -5.91 15.34 -16.90
N SER A 309 -5.72 15.29 -18.22
CA SER A 309 -6.62 15.95 -19.16
C SER A 309 -8.06 15.43 -19.07
N ILE A 310 -8.24 14.16 -18.70
CA ILE A 310 -9.54 13.53 -18.45
C ILE A 310 -10.11 14.00 -17.10
N ILE A 311 -9.28 14.06 -16.05
CA ILE A 311 -9.71 14.52 -14.71
C ILE A 311 -10.10 16.00 -14.72
N ASP A 312 -9.37 16.83 -15.48
CA ASP A 312 -9.57 18.28 -15.54
C ASP A 312 -10.64 18.71 -16.54
N ASP A 313 -11.15 17.79 -17.37
CA ASP A 313 -12.27 18.05 -18.25
C ASP A 313 -13.57 18.25 -17.45
N GLU A 314 -14.24 19.39 -17.63
CA GLU A 314 -15.44 19.75 -16.84
C GLU A 314 -16.65 18.85 -17.15
N GLU A 315 -16.79 18.34 -18.38
CA GLU A 315 -17.87 17.42 -18.72
C GLU A 315 -17.69 16.08 -17.99
N THR A 316 -16.46 15.57 -17.99
CA THR A 316 -16.08 14.37 -17.26
C THR A 316 -16.22 14.55 -15.76
N TRP A 317 -15.79 15.69 -15.22
CA TRP A 317 -15.98 16.02 -13.81
C TRP A 317 -17.47 16.05 -13.42
N ASN A 318 -18.32 16.69 -14.21
CA ASN A 318 -19.77 16.74 -13.93
C ASN A 318 -20.39 15.33 -13.96
N ARG A 319 -19.99 14.49 -14.93
CA ARG A 319 -20.41 13.09 -15.00
C ARG A 319 -19.96 12.30 -13.77
N THR A 320 -18.74 12.55 -13.28
CA THR A 320 -18.24 11.95 -12.03
C THR A 320 -19.10 12.39 -10.86
N LEU A 321 -19.45 13.68 -10.74
CA LEU A 321 -20.31 14.19 -9.69
C LEU A 321 -21.71 13.57 -9.71
N ASP A 322 -22.33 13.47 -10.89
CA ASP A 322 -23.65 12.87 -11.08
C ASP A 322 -23.68 11.37 -10.69
N GLY A 323 -22.53 10.71 -10.80
CA GLY A 323 -22.36 9.28 -10.47
C GLY A 323 -21.89 9.00 -9.05
N ILE A 324 -21.69 10.00 -8.18
CA ILE A 324 -21.20 9.80 -6.82
C ILE A 324 -22.14 8.89 -6.03
N ASN A 325 -21.56 7.90 -5.37
CA ASN A 325 -22.25 7.03 -4.44
C ASN A 325 -21.26 6.47 -3.41
N LYS A 326 -21.77 5.77 -2.39
CA LYS A 326 -20.95 5.25 -1.29
C LYS A 326 -19.84 4.26 -1.71
N HIS A 327 -19.88 3.71 -2.92
CA HIS A 327 -18.90 2.73 -3.40
C HIS A 327 -17.74 3.35 -4.18
N ASN A 328 -17.83 4.61 -4.63
CA ASN A 328 -16.83 5.25 -5.48
C ASN A 328 -16.13 6.48 -4.85
N LEU A 329 -16.21 6.61 -3.52
CA LEU A 329 -15.54 7.69 -2.78
C LEU A 329 -14.17 7.27 -2.21
N GLY A 330 -13.94 5.97 -1.99
CA GLY A 330 -12.71 5.43 -1.41
C GLY A 330 -11.48 5.45 -2.34
N LEU A 331 -10.48 4.64 -2.00
CA LEU A 331 -9.22 4.50 -2.76
C LEU A 331 -9.41 3.95 -4.18
N THR A 332 -10.43 3.16 -4.44
CA THR A 332 -10.76 2.72 -5.82
C THR A 332 -11.59 3.76 -6.59
N GLY A 333 -11.93 4.88 -5.94
CA GLY A 333 -12.68 5.99 -6.53
C GLY A 333 -12.04 7.35 -6.25
N LEU A 334 -12.84 8.32 -5.80
CA LEU A 334 -12.42 9.72 -5.77
C LEU A 334 -11.20 9.99 -4.86
N ALA A 335 -11.10 9.35 -3.70
CA ALA A 335 -9.91 9.47 -2.85
C ALA A 335 -8.66 8.90 -3.52
N GLY A 336 -8.80 7.81 -4.30
CA GLY A 336 -7.73 7.26 -5.12
C GLY A 336 -7.22 8.22 -6.20
N VAL A 337 -8.13 8.87 -6.90
CA VAL A 337 -7.79 9.94 -7.87
C VAL A 337 -7.06 11.07 -7.15
N GLY A 338 -7.55 11.51 -6.00
CA GLY A 338 -6.88 12.52 -5.18
C GLY A 338 -5.45 12.12 -4.78
N LEU A 339 -5.24 10.86 -4.39
CA LEU A 339 -3.91 10.33 -4.07
C LEU A 339 -2.98 10.27 -5.28
N LEU A 340 -3.50 9.97 -6.47
CA LEU A 340 -2.73 9.98 -7.72
C LEU A 340 -2.24 11.40 -8.03
N LEU A 341 -3.13 12.39 -7.90
CA LEU A 341 -2.79 13.80 -8.10
C LEU A 341 -1.75 14.30 -7.09
N LEU A 342 -1.89 13.93 -5.82
CA LEU A 342 -0.90 14.25 -4.78
C LEU A 342 0.48 13.65 -5.09
N GLU A 343 0.52 12.41 -5.60
CA GLU A 343 1.76 11.75 -5.97
C GLU A 343 2.44 12.40 -7.19
N ALA A 344 1.65 12.87 -8.15
CA ALA A 344 2.19 13.58 -9.30
C ALA A 344 2.85 14.90 -8.87
N VAL A 345 2.18 15.70 -8.04
CA VAL A 345 2.74 16.98 -7.57
C VAL A 345 4.01 16.77 -6.74
N SER A 346 4.03 15.79 -5.83
CA SER A 346 5.23 15.48 -5.06
C SER A 346 6.40 15.05 -5.96
N SER A 347 6.11 14.30 -7.02
CA SER A 347 7.12 13.85 -7.99
C SER A 347 7.68 15.00 -8.82
N PHE A 348 6.83 15.91 -9.32
CA PHE A 348 7.28 17.10 -10.06
C PHE A 348 8.17 18.01 -9.20
N ASN A 349 7.80 18.23 -7.93
CA ASN A 349 8.60 19.03 -7.01
C ASN A 349 9.98 18.40 -6.74
N ASN A 350 10.03 17.08 -6.54
CA ASN A 350 11.28 16.35 -6.34
C ASN A 350 12.19 16.36 -7.58
N GLN A 351 11.61 16.30 -8.79
CA GLN A 351 12.37 16.37 -10.03
C GLN A 351 12.97 17.76 -10.25
N PHE A 352 12.24 18.82 -9.91
CA PHE A 352 12.76 20.19 -9.94
C PHE A 352 13.92 20.40 -8.98
N GLU A 353 13.82 19.92 -7.73
CA GLU A 353 14.91 20.01 -6.76
C GLU A 353 16.16 19.24 -7.22
N ARG A 354 15.99 18.05 -7.80
CA ARG A 354 17.10 17.29 -8.40
C ARG A 354 17.74 18.07 -9.54
N ASN A 355 16.94 18.58 -10.48
CA ASN A 355 17.45 19.33 -11.63
C ASN A 355 18.16 20.62 -11.22
N TYR A 356 17.67 21.33 -10.19
CA TYR A 356 18.35 22.49 -9.62
C TYR A 356 19.69 22.11 -8.98
N ARG A 357 19.74 21.00 -8.22
CA ARG A 357 21.00 20.50 -7.62
C ARG A 357 22.02 20.08 -8.67
N TYR A 358 21.60 19.51 -9.80
CA TYR A 358 22.50 19.18 -10.92
C TYR A 358 22.93 20.41 -11.73
N ALA A 359 22.04 21.38 -11.95
CA ALA A 359 22.34 22.62 -12.68
C ALA A 359 23.20 23.60 -11.87
N SER A 360 23.22 23.49 -10.54
CA SER A 360 24.04 24.31 -9.65
C SER A 360 25.41 23.71 -9.31
N GLN A 361 25.74 22.52 -9.83
CA GLN A 361 27.11 21.99 -9.77
C GLN A 361 27.99 22.65 -10.83
N PRO A 362 29.17 23.20 -10.46
CA PRO A 362 30.08 23.76 -11.44
C PRO A 362 30.59 22.66 -12.40
N PRO A 363 30.73 22.94 -13.70
CA PRO A 363 31.19 21.95 -14.67
C PRO A 363 32.62 21.51 -14.33
N GLY A 364 32.78 20.23 -13.97
CA GLY A 364 34.07 19.62 -13.64
C GLY A 364 34.13 18.90 -12.29
N TYR A 365 33.07 18.91 -11.48
CA TYR A 365 33.04 18.15 -10.22
C TYR A 365 32.77 16.66 -10.49
N GLN A 366 33.81 15.84 -10.50
CA GLN A 366 33.66 14.39 -10.31
C GLN A 366 33.65 14.11 -8.79
N PRO A 367 32.63 13.45 -8.23
CA PRO A 367 32.69 12.99 -6.84
C PRO A 367 33.86 12.00 -6.71
N LEU A 368 34.78 12.27 -5.79
CA LEU A 368 35.85 11.34 -5.44
C LEU A 368 35.22 10.02 -4.94
N PRO A 369 35.71 8.85 -5.39
CA PRO A 369 35.24 7.58 -4.85
C PRO A 369 35.60 7.50 -3.37
N THR A 370 34.59 7.33 -2.52
CA THR A 370 34.76 7.09 -1.09
C THR A 370 35.54 5.79 -0.90
N SER A 371 36.79 5.90 -0.43
CA SER A 371 37.57 4.75 0.03
C SER A 371 37.15 4.41 1.47
N PRO A 372 37.06 3.12 1.84
CA PRO A 372 36.73 2.72 3.20
C PRO A 372 38.00 2.71 4.07
N GLY A 373 37.92 3.32 5.26
CA GLY A 373 38.91 3.17 6.32
C GLY A 373 39.72 4.43 6.63
N GLY A 374 39.48 5.01 7.80
CA GLY A 374 40.27 6.07 8.39
C GLY A 374 39.68 6.45 9.73
N GLU A 375 40.39 6.11 10.80
CA GLU A 375 40.04 6.23 12.21
C GLU A 375 39.69 7.68 12.60
N GLU A 376 38.56 7.88 13.29
CA GLU A 376 38.28 9.14 14.00
C GLU A 376 38.91 9.07 15.39
N GLU A 377 39.99 9.82 15.59
CA GLU A 377 40.61 10.10 16.88
C GLU A 377 39.64 10.89 17.78
N GLU A 378 39.53 10.42 19.03
CA GLU A 378 38.92 11.12 20.15
C GLU A 378 39.53 12.51 20.34
N SER A 379 38.68 13.52 20.43
CA SER A 379 39.01 14.72 21.22
C SER A 379 37.90 15.03 22.20
N SER A 380 38.25 14.85 23.46
CA SER A 380 37.51 15.14 24.68
C SER A 380 37.27 16.63 24.85
N GLU A 381 36.04 17.04 25.17
CA GLU A 381 35.80 18.23 25.99
C GLU A 381 34.47 18.12 26.76
N ALA A 382 34.46 18.78 27.91
CA ALA A 382 33.82 18.33 29.14
C ALA A 382 32.30 18.58 29.27
N LYS A 383 31.66 17.69 30.03
CA LYS A 383 30.31 17.79 30.61
C LYS A 383 30.19 18.97 31.58
N VAL A 384 29.07 19.70 31.52
CA VAL A 384 28.37 20.24 32.70
C VAL A 384 26.85 20.08 32.50
N PRO A 385 26.09 19.52 33.47
CA PRO A 385 24.65 19.26 33.34
C PRO A 385 23.81 20.41 33.92
N LEU A 386 22.66 20.70 33.31
CA LEU A 386 21.58 21.45 33.97
C LEU A 386 20.23 20.76 33.75
N LEU A 387 19.56 20.56 34.88
CA LEU A 387 18.24 19.97 35.09
C LEU A 387 17.11 20.87 34.62
N GLY A 388 16.03 20.22 34.15
CA GLY A 388 14.63 20.57 34.41
C GLY A 388 14.04 21.73 33.62
N ASP A 389 13.02 21.46 32.80
CA ASP A 389 11.64 21.67 33.25
C ASP A 389 10.64 20.93 32.32
N THR A 390 9.41 20.87 32.81
CA THR A 390 8.30 20.00 32.50
C THR A 390 7.24 20.68 31.62
N GLY A 391 6.39 19.86 30.96
CA GLY A 391 5.13 20.28 30.33
C GLY A 391 5.12 20.06 28.81
N GLY A 392 4.18 19.36 28.18
CA GLY A 392 2.98 18.67 28.63
C GLY A 392 2.45 17.91 27.41
N GLY A 393 2.62 16.58 27.39
CA GLY A 393 2.08 15.71 26.37
C GLY A 393 0.80 15.06 26.89
N SER A 394 -0.30 15.25 26.17
CA SER A 394 -1.60 14.61 26.41
C SER A 394 -1.47 13.09 26.24
N LYS A 395 -1.45 12.38 27.36
CA LYS A 395 -1.55 10.93 27.43
C LYS A 395 -3.00 10.50 27.18
N TRP A 396 -3.22 9.64 26.19
CA TRP A 396 -4.42 8.82 26.10
C TRP A 396 -4.29 7.67 27.10
N GLY A 397 -5.32 7.46 27.92
CA GLY A 397 -5.41 6.36 28.86
C GLY A 397 -6.50 6.56 29.91
N GLY A 398 -7.54 5.73 29.87
CA GLY A 398 -8.32 5.41 31.07
C GLY A 398 -9.85 5.35 30.97
N ALA A 399 -10.35 4.17 30.60
CA ALA A 399 -11.44 3.45 31.25
C ALA A 399 -12.91 3.90 31.08
N ARG A 400 -13.75 2.96 30.63
CA ARG A 400 -14.98 2.64 31.35
C ARG A 400 -15.32 1.14 31.35
N GLN A 401 -15.42 0.62 32.57
CA GLN A 401 -15.95 -0.67 32.95
C GLN A 401 -17.44 -0.84 32.60
N GLN A 402 -17.76 -2.10 32.32
CA GLN A 402 -19.07 -2.75 32.33
C GLN A 402 -20.06 -2.23 33.37
N ARG A 403 -21.35 -2.19 32.99
CA ARG A 403 -22.46 -2.60 33.86
C ARG A 403 -23.54 -3.33 33.04
N SER A 404 -23.75 -4.58 33.46
CA SER A 404 -24.97 -5.42 33.42
C SER A 404 -25.59 -5.81 32.09
#